data_AF-A0A940VDG1-F1
#
_entry.id   AF-A0A940VDG1-F1
#
_cell.length_a   1.000
_cell.length_b   1.000
_cell.length_c   1.000
_cell.angle_alpha   90.00
_cell.angle_beta   90.00
_cell.angle_gamma   90.00
#
_symmetry.space_group_name_H-M   'P 1'
#
loop_
_entity.id
_entity.type
_entity.pdbx_description
1 polymer ?
#
loop_
_entity_poly.entity_id
_entity_poly.type
_entity_poly.pdbx_seq_one_letter_code
_entity_poly.pdbx_strand_id
1 'polypeptide(L)'
;MGTTETIIVGGGQAGLAMSRCLTDRGVEHVILERGRVAERWRTERWDSLRLLTPRWQSRLPGWRYRGPDPDGFMTKAEVVTYLDEYARSFRAPLHTGVAVTRVHGRGDSFEVQTDAGGWESSNVVIATGYCARAAVPGFAAELASDFDQLVPTQYRNPRQLRAGGVLVVGASATGIQLA
;
A
#
# COMPACT_ATOMS: atom_id res chain seq x y z
N MET A 1 1.13 26.93 3.32
CA MET A 1 1.71 26.03 2.31
C MET A 1 2.93 25.40 2.95
N GLY A 2 3.03 24.07 3.01
CA GLY A 2 4.22 23.41 3.55
C GLY A 2 5.36 23.45 2.52
N THR A 3 6.61 23.45 2.97
CA THR A 3 7.78 23.40 2.10
C THR A 3 8.75 22.36 2.63
N THR A 4 9.28 21.52 1.75
CA THR A 4 10.35 20.56 2.08
C THR A 4 11.14 20.21 0.82
N GLU A 5 12.32 19.61 0.95
CA GLU A 5 13.14 19.25 -0.21
C GLU A 5 12.50 18.12 -1.04
N THR A 6 12.03 17.04 -0.40
CA THR A 6 11.44 15.88 -1.08
C THR A 6 10.08 15.47 -0.51
N ILE A 7 9.08 15.29 -1.36
CA ILE A 7 7.78 14.72 -0.98
C ILE A 7 7.66 13.29 -1.50
N ILE A 8 7.36 12.35 -0.60
CA ILE A 8 7.04 10.96 -0.96
C ILE A 8 5.52 10.77 -0.89
N VAL A 9 4.91 10.35 -2.00
CA VAL A 9 3.47 10.10 -2.08
C VAL A 9 3.17 8.62 -1.83
N GLY A 10 2.75 8.29 -0.61
CA GLY A 10 2.34 6.94 -0.17
C GLY A 10 3.17 6.39 0.99
N GLY A 11 2.49 6.00 2.08
CA GLY A 11 3.03 5.38 3.30
C GLY A 11 3.02 3.86 3.29
N GLY A 12 3.18 3.27 2.10
CA GLY A 12 3.38 1.83 1.91
C GLY A 12 4.85 1.43 1.98
N GLN A 13 5.15 0.16 1.69
CA GLN A 13 6.51 -0.38 1.77
C GLN A 13 7.54 0.38 0.91
N ALA A 14 7.15 0.86 -0.28
CA ALA A 14 8.05 1.61 -1.16
C ALA A 14 8.37 3.01 -0.60
N GLY A 15 7.36 3.72 -0.09
CA GLY A 15 7.55 5.06 0.47
C GLY A 15 8.34 5.03 1.78
N LEU A 16 8.08 4.04 2.65
CA LEU A 16 8.86 3.83 3.85
C LEU A 16 10.32 3.44 3.55
N ALA A 17 10.55 2.60 2.54
CA ALA A 17 11.91 2.25 2.12
C ALA A 17 12.67 3.48 1.60
N MET A 18 12.02 4.30 0.76
CA MET A 18 12.61 5.55 0.26
C MET A 18 12.92 6.51 1.40
N SER A 19 11.96 6.74 2.30
CA SER A 19 12.12 7.63 3.44
C SER A 19 13.31 7.22 4.31
N ARG A 20 13.47 5.92 4.59
CA ARG A 20 14.65 5.43 5.31
C ARG A 20 15.96 5.77 4.59
N CYS A 21 16.02 5.55 3.29
CA CYS A 21 17.23 5.86 2.50
C CYS A 21 17.56 7.36 2.49
N LEU A 22 16.55 8.24 2.50
CA LEU A 22 16.72 9.69 2.60
C LEU A 22 17.13 10.11 4.01
N THR A 23 16.53 9.53 5.05
CA THR A 23 16.93 9.72 6.46
C THR A 23 18.41 9.37 6.66
N ASP A 24 18.85 8.21 6.16
CA ASP A 24 20.25 7.77 6.27
C ASP A 24 21.24 8.71 5.54
N ARG A 25 20.74 9.57 4.63
CA ARG A 25 21.52 10.56 3.87
C ARG A 25 21.35 11.99 4.39
N GLY A 26 20.54 12.22 5.41
CA GLY A 26 20.25 13.55 5.92
C GLY A 26 19.45 14.44 4.96
N VAL A 27 18.72 13.86 4.00
CA VAL A 27 17.88 14.60 3.06
C VAL A 27 16.53 14.91 3.70
N GLU A 28 16.12 16.17 3.65
CA GLU A 28 14.84 16.60 4.21
C GLU A 28 13.68 16.04 3.37
N HIS A 29 12.70 15.43 4.02
CA HIS A 29 11.55 14.87 3.31
C HIS A 29 10.35 14.67 4.22
N VAL A 30 9.20 14.51 3.58
CA VAL A 30 7.97 14.04 4.23
C VAL A 30 7.32 12.92 3.42
N ILE A 31 6.56 12.07 4.10
CA ILE A 31 5.69 11.09 3.46
C ILE A 31 4.24 11.54 3.64
N LEU A 32 3.48 11.62 2.55
CA LEU A 32 2.05 11.92 2.56
C LEU A 32 1.27 10.64 2.26
N GLU A 33 0.41 10.20 3.18
CA GLU A 33 -0.39 8.99 3.07
C GLU A 33 -1.87 9.31 3.29
N ARG A 34 -2.72 8.89 2.34
CA ARG A 34 -4.17 9.14 2.37
C ARG A 34 -4.87 8.46 3.56
N GLY A 35 -4.36 7.32 4.00
CA GLY A 35 -4.89 6.55 5.12
C GLY A 35 -3.87 6.42 6.25
N ARG A 36 -3.71 5.22 6.77
CA ARG A 36 -2.66 4.88 7.75
C ARG A 36 -1.44 4.27 7.04
N VAL A 37 -0.34 4.10 7.78
CA VAL A 37 0.76 3.23 7.35
C VAL A 37 0.20 1.89 6.88
N ALA A 38 0.65 1.46 5.70
CA ALA A 38 0.22 0.19 5.11
C ALA A 38 -1.30 0.07 4.90
N GLU A 39 -2.02 1.17 4.67
CA GLU A 39 -3.51 1.20 4.63
C GLU A 39 -4.09 0.09 3.75
N ARG A 40 -3.58 -0.11 2.54
CA ARG A 40 -4.09 -1.15 1.64
C ARG A 40 -3.93 -2.56 2.21
N TRP A 41 -2.83 -2.84 2.91
CA TRP A 41 -2.66 -4.11 3.59
C TRP A 41 -3.70 -4.28 4.70
N ARG A 42 -4.03 -3.21 5.43
CA ARG A 42 -5.02 -3.25 6.50
C ARG A 42 -6.43 -3.48 5.98
N THR A 43 -6.83 -2.70 4.97
CA THR A 43 -8.25 -2.53 4.64
C THR A 43 -8.63 -2.97 3.25
N GLU A 44 -7.71 -3.36 2.38
CA GLU A 44 -7.99 -3.81 1.00
C GLU A 44 -7.49 -5.24 0.74
N ARG A 45 -7.28 -6.06 1.78
CA ARG A 45 -6.82 -7.46 1.68
C ARG A 45 -7.67 -8.41 2.53
N TRP A 46 -7.74 -9.67 2.09
CA TRP A 46 -8.50 -10.73 2.76
C TRP A 46 -7.82 -11.25 4.02
N ASP A 47 -8.61 -11.82 4.91
CA ASP A 47 -8.18 -12.15 6.27
C ASP A 47 -7.17 -13.30 6.28
N SER A 48 -7.36 -14.29 5.41
CA SER A 48 -6.47 -15.44 5.26
C SER A 48 -5.22 -15.15 4.42
N LEU A 49 -5.02 -13.92 3.93
CA LEU A 49 -3.87 -13.59 3.09
C LEU A 49 -2.56 -13.90 3.80
N ARG A 50 -1.70 -14.64 3.08
CA ARG A 50 -0.28 -14.82 3.41
C ARG A 50 0.59 -14.34 2.25
N LEU A 51 1.77 -13.84 2.60
CA LEU A 51 2.80 -13.56 1.61
C LEU A 51 3.22 -14.86 0.90
N LEU A 52 3.68 -14.71 -0.33
CA LEU A 52 4.28 -15.81 -1.10
C LEU A 52 5.80 -15.88 -0.88
N THR A 53 6.36 -14.87 -0.23
CA THR A 53 7.78 -14.77 0.10
C THR A 53 8.00 -15.15 1.56
N PRO A 54 8.97 -16.03 1.87
CA PRO A 54 9.34 -16.35 3.24
C PRO A 54 9.73 -15.11 4.05
N ARG A 55 9.59 -15.17 5.38
CA ARG A 55 9.87 -14.02 6.26
C ARG A 55 11.32 -13.55 6.13
N TRP A 56 12.29 -14.45 5.96
CA TRP A 56 13.70 -14.09 5.81
C TRP A 56 13.97 -13.24 4.56
N GLN A 57 13.17 -13.41 3.50
CA GLN A 57 13.31 -12.66 2.25
C GLN A 57 12.60 -11.30 2.31
N SER A 58 11.63 -11.14 3.21
CA SER A 58 10.91 -9.90 3.42
C SER A 58 11.79 -8.88 4.15
N ARG A 59 12.48 -8.04 3.39
CA ARG A 59 13.50 -7.09 3.89
C ARG A 59 13.18 -5.65 3.46
N LEU A 60 13.56 -4.70 4.31
CA LEU A 60 13.54 -3.27 4.03
C LEU A 60 14.93 -2.68 4.33
N PRO A 61 15.28 -1.47 3.84
CA PRO A 61 16.55 -0.83 4.13
C PRO A 61 16.88 -0.84 5.63
N GLY A 62 17.98 -1.51 6.01
CA GLY A 62 18.40 -1.65 7.41
C GLY A 62 17.47 -2.49 8.30
N TRP A 63 16.47 -3.19 7.75
CA TRP A 63 15.47 -3.93 8.52
C TRP A 63 15.21 -5.32 7.93
N ARG A 64 15.31 -6.33 8.79
CA ARG A 64 15.17 -7.74 8.41
C ARG A 64 14.36 -8.46 9.47
N TYR A 65 13.67 -9.52 9.07
CA TYR A 65 13.01 -10.41 10.02
C TYR A 65 14.03 -11.03 10.99
N ARG A 66 13.67 -11.07 12.27
CA ARG A 66 14.48 -11.64 13.38
C ARG A 66 13.68 -12.56 14.31
N GLY A 67 12.45 -12.91 13.91
CA GLY A 67 11.61 -13.80 14.70
C GLY A 67 12.00 -15.27 14.53
N PRO A 68 11.30 -16.17 15.25
CA PRO A 68 11.67 -17.59 15.35
C PRO A 68 11.31 -18.43 14.11
N ASP A 69 10.47 -17.93 13.19
CA ASP A 69 9.98 -18.66 12.01
C ASP A 69 10.39 -17.96 10.70
N PRO A 70 11.67 -18.06 10.29
CA PRO A 70 12.20 -17.39 9.10
C PRO A 70 11.63 -17.94 7.78
N ASP A 71 11.30 -19.23 7.74
CA ASP A 71 10.85 -19.92 6.53
C ASP A 71 9.33 -19.84 6.31
N GLY A 72 8.57 -19.50 7.36
CA GLY A 72 7.13 -19.28 7.21
C GLY A 72 6.78 -18.01 6.43
N PHE A 73 5.47 -17.79 6.28
CA PHE A 73 4.90 -16.73 5.45
C PHE A 73 4.08 -15.77 6.30
N MET A 74 4.42 -14.47 6.25
CA MET A 74 3.69 -13.45 7.00
C MET A 74 2.23 -13.39 6.58
N THR A 75 1.34 -13.40 7.56
CA THR A 75 -0.06 -13.02 7.42
C THR A 75 -0.21 -11.54 7.09
N LYS A 76 -1.38 -11.15 6.58
CA LYS A 76 -1.78 -9.74 6.43
C LYS A 76 -1.47 -8.89 7.69
N ALA A 77 -1.85 -9.40 8.86
CA ALA A 77 -1.66 -8.69 10.13
C ALA A 77 -0.18 -8.52 10.47
N GLU A 78 0.65 -9.54 10.26
CA GLU A 78 2.09 -9.44 10.47
C GLU A 78 2.76 -8.45 9.52
N VAL A 79 2.37 -8.39 8.24
CA VAL A 79 2.88 -7.39 7.28
C VAL A 79 2.58 -5.97 7.75
N VAL A 80 1.35 -5.75 8.23
CA VAL A 80 0.92 -4.47 8.76
C VAL A 80 1.77 -4.06 9.98
N THR A 81 1.95 -4.96 10.95
CA THR A 81 2.79 -4.73 12.12
C THR A 81 4.25 -4.46 11.73
N TYR A 82 4.78 -5.23 10.79
CA TYR A 82 6.15 -5.10 10.30
C TYR A 82 6.42 -3.71 9.69
N LEU A 83 5.49 -3.18 8.89
CA LEU A 83 5.61 -1.84 8.30
C LEU A 83 5.44 -0.72 9.32
N ASP A 84 4.55 -0.91 10.30
CA ASP A 84 4.36 0.01 11.43
C ASP A 84 5.62 0.12 12.30
N GLU A 85 6.19 -1.01 12.70
CA GLU A 85 7.43 -1.05 13.48
C GLU A 85 8.60 -0.45 12.72
N TYR A 86 8.69 -0.75 11.42
CA TYR A 86 9.70 -0.17 10.57
C TYR A 86 9.60 1.36 10.50
N ALA A 87 8.40 1.92 10.29
CA ALA A 87 8.19 3.38 10.29
C ALA A 87 8.58 4.02 11.64
N ARG A 88 8.26 3.37 12.77
CA ARG A 88 8.62 3.86 14.12
C ARG A 88 10.13 3.79 14.39
N SER A 89 10.82 2.80 13.83
CA SER A 89 12.24 2.54 14.13
C SER A 89 13.18 3.72 13.81
N PHE A 90 12.81 4.58 12.86
CA PHE A 90 13.56 5.77 12.48
C PHE A 90 12.74 7.06 12.58
N ARG A 91 11.56 7.00 13.22
CA ARG A 91 10.61 8.13 13.35
C ARG A 91 10.29 8.76 12.00
N ALA A 92 9.82 7.95 11.05
CA ALA A 92 9.50 8.40 9.70
C ALA A 92 8.64 9.69 9.71
N PRO A 93 8.99 10.72 8.92
CA PRO A 93 8.25 12.00 8.85
C PRO A 93 6.95 11.83 8.06
N LEU A 94 6.01 11.08 8.62
CA LEU A 94 4.77 10.65 7.98
C LEU A 94 3.58 11.52 8.40
N HIS A 95 2.86 12.02 7.39
CA HIS A 95 1.56 12.64 7.53
C HIS A 95 0.48 11.68 7.00
N THR A 96 -0.25 11.04 7.92
CA THR A 96 -1.40 10.18 7.61
C THR A 96 -2.68 10.98 7.48
N GLY A 97 -3.65 10.47 6.74
CA GLY A 97 -4.91 11.18 6.48
C GLY A 97 -4.75 12.39 5.55
N VAL A 98 -3.68 12.39 4.74
CA VAL A 98 -3.38 13.46 3.78
C VAL A 98 -3.35 12.85 2.38
N ALA A 99 -4.42 13.05 1.62
CA ALA A 99 -4.53 12.56 0.27
C ALA A 99 -3.94 13.56 -0.72
N VAL A 100 -2.86 13.17 -1.40
CA VAL A 100 -2.34 13.92 -2.55
C VAL A 100 -3.30 13.76 -3.72
N THR A 101 -3.83 14.87 -4.22
CA THR A 101 -4.81 14.92 -5.32
C THR A 101 -4.17 15.31 -6.64
N ARG A 102 -3.08 16.09 -6.60
CA ARG A 102 -2.37 16.55 -7.80
C ARG A 102 -0.91 16.85 -7.51
N VAL A 103 -0.05 16.59 -8.49
CA VAL A 103 1.34 17.05 -8.55
C VAL A 103 1.50 17.86 -9.84
N HIS A 104 2.05 19.06 -9.74
CA HIS A 104 2.26 19.96 -10.87
C HIS A 104 3.69 20.51 -10.86
N GLY A 105 4.38 20.45 -12.00
CA GLY A 105 5.70 21.06 -12.14
C GLY A 105 5.59 22.59 -12.23
N ARG A 106 6.45 23.29 -11.50
CA ARG A 106 6.51 24.76 -11.43
C ARG A 106 7.98 25.21 -11.48
N GLY A 107 8.47 25.48 -12.70
CA GLY A 107 9.89 25.77 -12.93
C GLY A 107 10.75 24.57 -12.48
N ASP A 108 11.68 24.81 -11.56
CA ASP A 108 12.58 23.81 -10.98
C ASP A 108 12.03 23.12 -9.71
N SER A 109 10.73 23.26 -9.47
CA SER A 109 10.05 22.72 -8.29
C SER A 109 8.72 22.05 -8.65
N PHE A 110 8.07 21.46 -7.65
CA PHE A 110 6.75 20.85 -7.75
C PHE A 110 5.81 21.47 -6.73
N GLU A 111 4.60 21.82 -7.18
CA GLU A 111 3.45 22.08 -6.33
C GLU A 111 2.68 20.76 -6.13
N VAL A 112 2.49 20.36 -4.88
CA VAL A 112 1.74 19.16 -4.48
C VAL A 112 0.47 19.58 -3.75
N GLN A 113 -0.68 19.29 -4.35
CA GLN A 113 -1.98 19.62 -3.77
C GLN A 113 -2.51 18.43 -2.98
N THR A 114 -3.05 18.71 -1.79
CA THR A 114 -3.67 17.72 -0.92
C THR A 114 -5.02 18.20 -0.42
N ASP A 115 -5.82 17.30 0.15
CA ASP A 115 -7.06 17.62 0.87
C ASP A 115 -6.83 18.34 2.22
N ALA A 116 -5.59 18.41 2.69
CA ALA A 116 -5.19 19.08 3.93
C ALA A 116 -4.30 20.32 3.69
N GLY A 117 -4.25 20.84 2.46
CA GLY A 117 -3.46 22.02 2.07
C GLY A 117 -2.35 21.73 1.06
N GLY A 118 -1.77 22.80 0.51
CA GLY A 118 -0.71 22.69 -0.51
C GLY A 118 0.69 22.56 0.07
N TRP A 119 1.56 21.91 -0.68
CA TRP A 119 2.99 21.77 -0.42
C TRP A 119 3.82 22.18 -1.64
N GLU A 120 5.05 22.63 -1.41
CA GLU A 120 6.07 22.80 -2.44
C GLU A 120 7.30 21.94 -2.14
N SER A 121 7.93 21.40 -3.18
CA SER A 121 9.16 20.63 -3.06
C SER A 121 10.03 20.66 -4.31
N SER A 122 11.32 20.42 -4.16
CA SER A 122 12.23 20.25 -5.30
C SER A 122 12.09 18.88 -5.95
N ASN A 123 11.72 17.86 -5.17
CA ASN A 123 11.61 16.47 -5.63
C ASN A 123 10.30 15.83 -5.19
N VAL A 124 9.72 15.01 -6.06
CA VAL A 124 8.54 14.18 -5.73
C VAL A 124 8.82 12.72 -6.07
N VAL A 125 8.60 11.82 -5.10
CA VAL A 125 8.67 10.38 -5.28
C VAL A 125 7.26 9.80 -5.28
N ILE A 126 6.87 9.14 -6.37
CA ILE A 126 5.57 8.48 -6.49
C ILE A 126 5.67 7.03 -5.96
N ALA A 127 5.12 6.80 -4.76
CA ALA A 127 5.14 5.51 -4.07
C ALA A 127 3.72 4.94 -3.82
N THR A 128 2.77 5.24 -4.72
CA THR A 128 1.33 4.90 -4.60
C THR A 128 0.99 3.43 -4.94
N GLY A 129 1.97 2.69 -5.47
CA GLY A 129 1.83 1.29 -5.87
C GLY A 129 1.06 1.09 -7.18
N TYR A 130 1.17 -0.11 -7.77
CA TYR A 130 0.68 -0.42 -9.11
C TYR A 130 -0.76 -0.98 -9.16
N CYS A 131 -1.23 -1.63 -8.08
CA CYS A 131 -2.49 -2.39 -8.08
C CYS A 131 -3.62 -1.67 -7.33
N ALA A 132 -3.78 -0.36 -7.56
CA ALA A 132 -4.78 0.48 -6.88
C ALA A 132 -6.19 0.33 -7.45
N ARG A 133 -6.28 0.13 -8.77
CA ARG A 133 -7.53 0.09 -9.53
C ARG A 133 -7.73 -1.33 -10.03
N ALA A 134 -8.89 -1.91 -9.74
CA ALA A 134 -9.23 -3.22 -10.26
C ALA A 134 -9.35 -3.17 -11.79
N ALA A 135 -8.73 -4.14 -12.47
CA ALA A 135 -8.93 -4.35 -13.89
C ALA A 135 -10.11 -5.31 -14.08
N VAL A 136 -11.32 -4.74 -14.12
CA VAL A 136 -12.55 -5.49 -14.35
C VAL A 136 -12.80 -5.59 -15.85
N PRO A 137 -12.96 -6.80 -16.43
CA PRO A 137 -13.28 -6.96 -17.84
C PRO A 137 -14.61 -6.29 -18.21
N GLY A 138 -14.70 -5.70 -19.41
CA GLY A 138 -15.91 -4.97 -19.85
C GLY A 138 -17.19 -5.82 -19.82
N PHE A 139 -17.09 -7.10 -20.22
CA PHE A 139 -18.23 -8.02 -20.22
C PHE A 139 -18.81 -8.29 -18.82
N ALA A 140 -18.09 -7.98 -17.75
CA ALA A 140 -18.59 -8.15 -16.38
C ALA A 140 -19.88 -7.34 -16.13
N ALA A 141 -20.04 -6.21 -16.82
CA ALA A 141 -21.26 -5.39 -16.78
C ALA A 141 -22.45 -6.02 -17.53
N GLU A 142 -22.20 -7.02 -18.40
CA GLU A 142 -23.22 -7.72 -19.19
C GLU A 142 -23.76 -8.96 -18.47
N LEU A 143 -23.12 -9.38 -17.37
CA LEU A 143 -23.61 -10.47 -16.53
C LEU A 143 -24.96 -10.11 -15.91
N ALA A 144 -25.80 -11.13 -15.71
CA ALA A 144 -27.11 -10.94 -15.10
C ALA A 144 -26.97 -10.28 -13.72
N SER A 145 -27.91 -9.39 -13.40
CA SER A 145 -27.85 -8.56 -12.19
C SER A 145 -28.02 -9.35 -10.89
N ASP A 146 -28.45 -10.60 -10.98
CA ASP A 146 -28.52 -11.54 -9.89
C ASP A 146 -27.17 -12.18 -9.57
N PHE A 147 -26.07 -11.89 -10.27
CA PHE A 147 -24.72 -12.29 -9.86
C PHE A 147 -24.05 -11.24 -8.98
N ASP A 148 -23.70 -11.63 -7.75
CA ASP A 148 -22.83 -10.82 -6.90
C ASP A 148 -21.40 -10.86 -7.43
N GLN A 149 -20.85 -9.68 -7.75
CA GLN A 149 -19.49 -9.54 -8.27
C GLN A 149 -18.61 -8.81 -7.26
N LEU A 150 -17.45 -9.39 -6.95
CA LEU A 150 -16.47 -8.78 -6.05
C LEU A 150 -15.09 -8.78 -6.69
N VAL A 151 -14.38 -7.66 -6.53
CA VAL A 151 -12.96 -7.58 -6.85
C VAL A 151 -12.12 -7.94 -5.62
N PRO A 152 -10.88 -8.44 -5.77
CA PRO A 152 -10.05 -8.86 -4.63
C PRO A 152 -9.84 -7.80 -3.54
N THR A 153 -9.86 -6.51 -3.90
CA THR A 153 -9.73 -5.42 -2.93
C THR A 153 -10.95 -5.27 -2.02
N GLN A 154 -12.11 -5.78 -2.42
CA GLN A 154 -13.37 -5.73 -1.66
C GLN A 154 -13.65 -7.04 -0.88
N TYR A 155 -13.05 -8.15 -1.29
CA TYR A 155 -13.17 -9.43 -0.59
C TYR A 155 -12.33 -9.46 0.70
N ARG A 156 -12.93 -9.97 1.77
CA ARG A 156 -12.35 -10.13 3.12
C ARG A 156 -12.35 -11.58 3.55
N ASN A 157 -13.49 -12.27 3.47
CA ASN A 157 -13.61 -13.67 3.84
C ASN A 157 -14.91 -14.28 3.27
N PRO A 158 -15.06 -15.62 3.29
CA PRO A 158 -16.20 -16.30 2.67
C PRO A 158 -17.57 -15.90 3.21
N ARG A 159 -17.66 -15.36 4.43
CA ARG A 159 -18.95 -14.93 5.03
C ARG A 159 -19.60 -13.74 4.33
N GLN A 160 -18.86 -13.04 3.45
CA GLN A 160 -19.43 -11.99 2.61
C GLN A 160 -20.19 -12.55 1.39
N LEU A 161 -20.00 -13.83 1.07
CA LEU A 161 -20.62 -14.45 -0.09
C LEU A 161 -21.97 -15.02 0.31
N ARG A 162 -22.97 -14.86 -0.56
CA ARG A 162 -24.23 -15.59 -0.45
C ARG A 162 -23.98 -17.10 -0.53
N ALA A 163 -24.88 -17.88 0.05
CA ALA A 163 -24.88 -19.32 -0.15
C ALA A 163 -25.05 -19.65 -1.65
N GLY A 164 -24.25 -20.58 -2.17
CA GLY A 164 -24.29 -20.99 -3.57
C GLY A 164 -22.92 -21.26 -4.15
N GLY A 165 -22.87 -21.39 -5.48
CA GLY A 165 -21.62 -21.58 -6.23
C GLY A 165 -20.79 -20.30 -6.33
N VAL A 166 -19.46 -20.44 -6.30
CA VAL A 166 -18.50 -19.35 -6.43
C VAL A 166 -17.58 -19.65 -7.62
N LEU A 167 -17.40 -18.66 -8.50
CA LEU A 167 -16.42 -18.71 -9.59
C LEU A 167 -15.33 -17.68 -9.35
N VAL A 168 -14.08 -18.13 -9.27
CA VAL A 168 -12.91 -17.24 -9.22
C VAL A 168 -12.35 -17.06 -10.61
N VAL A 169 -12.35 -15.82 -11.11
CA VAL A 169 -11.83 -15.49 -12.44
C VAL A 169 -10.37 -15.04 -12.33
N GLY A 170 -9.48 -15.88 -12.87
CA GLY A 170 -8.03 -15.65 -12.92
C GLY A 170 -7.24 -16.53 -11.96
N ALA A 171 -6.33 -17.35 -12.50
CA ALA A 171 -5.57 -18.36 -11.75
C ALA A 171 -4.19 -17.89 -11.28
N SER A 172 -4.03 -16.60 -10.99
CA SER A 172 -2.80 -16.08 -10.38
C SER A 172 -2.78 -16.36 -8.88
N ALA A 173 -1.70 -15.97 -8.19
CA ALA A 173 -1.59 -16.19 -6.75
C ALA A 173 -2.75 -15.62 -5.92
N THR A 174 -3.36 -14.51 -6.35
CA THR A 174 -4.57 -13.98 -5.73
C THR A 174 -5.73 -14.96 -5.90
N GLY A 175 -6.02 -15.41 -7.13
CA GLY A 175 -7.11 -16.34 -7.37
C GLY A 175 -6.96 -17.66 -6.64
N ILE A 176 -5.73 -18.21 -6.61
CA ILE A 176 -5.42 -19.45 -5.88
C ILE A 176 -5.64 -19.29 -4.37
N GLN A 177 -5.33 -18.12 -3.79
CA GLN A 177 -5.59 -17.88 -2.36
C GLN A 177 -7.06 -17.60 -2.03
N LEU A 178 -7.88 -17.22 -3.02
CA LEU A 178 -9.30 -16.91 -2.83
C LEU A 178 -10.22 -18.12 -3.07
N ALA A 179 -9.81 -19.06 -3.91
CA ALA A 179 -10.53 -20.30 -4.21
C ALA A 179 -10.45 -21.29 -3.03
#